data_AF-A0ABD0YTT5-F1
#
_entry.id   AF-A0ABD0YTT5-F1
#
_cell.length_a   1.000
_cell.length_b   1.000
_cell.length_c   1.000
_cell.angle_alpha   90.00
_cell.angle_beta   90.00
_cell.angle_gamma   90.00
#
_symmetry.space_group_name_H-M   'P 1'
#
loop_
_entity.id
_entity.type
_entity.pdbx_description
1 polymer ?
#
loop_
_entity_poly.entity_id
_entity_poly.type
_entity_poly.pdbx_seq_one_letter_code
_entity_poly.pdbx_strand_id
1 'polypeptide(L)'
;MGRIFMGGKDGSLFEIVYQNEIGWWGQRCKKVNHSKGALSYLLPAFINSAFYEDDAIVQIAVDNSRNILYTLTEKSSIEVFDLGADGLAMARVASITHSTLLNHIGTIVNFYCYCSTLDMKEISKVVTLCPLEVTDSQEIGVVGVTESGVRLYLSTGYSYPHRPSTLHVVHVRLPTGYSSNSEVFNPSQVISSIQKRGMH
;
A
#
# COMPACT_ATOMS: atom_id res chain seq x y z
N MET A 1 11.23 13.43 16.11
CA MET A 1 11.50 14.17 14.84
C MET A 1 10.56 13.63 13.77
N GLY A 2 10.07 14.48 12.85
CA GLY A 2 9.18 14.03 11.78
C GLY A 2 9.96 13.55 10.56
N ARG A 3 9.66 12.34 10.06
CA ARG A 3 10.24 11.82 8.81
C ARG A 3 9.48 12.39 7.60
N ILE A 4 10.17 12.61 6.49
CA ILE A 4 9.58 13.18 5.27
C ILE A 4 9.81 12.19 4.12
N PHE A 5 8.73 11.65 3.57
CA PHE A 5 8.75 10.70 2.47
C PHE A 5 8.22 11.32 1.18
N MET A 6 8.71 10.85 0.04
CA MET A 6 8.31 11.33 -1.28
C MET A 6 8.19 10.17 -2.27
N GLY A 7 7.16 10.23 -3.12
CA GLY A 7 6.96 9.29 -4.21
C GLY A 7 7.65 9.75 -5.50
N GLY A 8 8.31 8.84 -6.20
CA GLY A 8 8.87 9.03 -7.53
C GLY A 8 7.87 8.66 -8.63
N LYS A 9 8.08 9.22 -9.82
CA LYS A 9 7.34 8.86 -11.04
C LYS A 9 7.65 7.42 -11.51
N ASP A 10 8.83 6.93 -11.13
CA ASP A 10 9.36 5.60 -11.42
C ASP A 10 8.97 4.55 -10.35
N GLY A 11 7.98 4.84 -9.51
CA GLY A 11 7.62 3.96 -8.39
C GLY A 11 8.61 3.94 -7.23
N SER A 12 9.67 4.78 -7.26
CA SER A 12 10.66 4.83 -6.17
C SER A 12 10.16 5.63 -4.96
N LEU A 13 10.30 5.07 -3.76
CA LEU A 13 10.11 5.76 -2.49
C LEU A 13 11.41 6.42 -2.06
N PHE A 14 11.33 7.71 -1.73
CA PHE A 14 12.46 8.49 -1.23
C PHE A 14 12.18 9.04 0.17
N GLU A 15 13.25 9.28 0.92
CA GLU A 15 13.20 9.98 2.21
C GLU A 15 14.18 11.16 2.24
N ILE A 16 13.73 12.28 2.80
CA ILE A 16 14.61 13.40 3.15
C ILE A 16 15.09 13.19 4.58
N VAL A 17 16.37 12.82 4.72
CA VAL A 17 17.02 12.68 6.01
C VAL A 17 17.78 13.96 6.31
N TYR A 18 17.42 14.63 7.40
CA TYR A 18 18.04 15.89 7.83
C TYR A 18 18.56 15.79 9.26
N GLN A 19 19.64 16.52 9.54
CA GLN A 19 20.31 16.55 10.85
C GLN A 19 20.68 17.99 11.22
N ASN A 20 20.66 18.29 12.52
CA ASN A 20 20.92 19.64 13.03
C ASN A 20 22.43 19.97 13.04
N GLU A 21 23.29 18.97 13.19
CA GLU A 21 24.74 19.17 13.34
C GLU A 21 25.48 19.00 12.01
N ILE A 22 26.39 19.94 11.71
CA ILE A 22 27.39 19.78 10.65
C ILE A 22 28.56 19.02 11.25
N GLY A 23 28.67 17.73 10.95
CA GLY A 23 29.97 17.06 11.03
C GLY A 23 30.87 17.57 9.90
N TRP A 24 32.18 17.62 10.17
CA TRP A 24 33.27 17.95 9.23
C TRP A 24 33.28 17.15 7.90
N TRP A 25 32.40 16.16 7.72
CA TRP A 25 32.22 15.36 6.48
C TRP A 25 30.75 15.14 6.04
N GLY A 26 29.77 15.80 6.66
CA GLY A 26 28.35 15.44 6.49
C GLY A 26 27.47 16.52 5.85
N GLN A 27 26.64 16.15 4.87
CA GLN A 27 25.56 17.02 4.41
C GLN A 27 24.46 17.14 5.48
N ARG A 28 23.88 18.34 5.64
CA ARG A 28 22.76 18.60 6.57
C ARG A 28 21.46 17.91 6.18
N CYS A 29 21.32 17.60 4.89
CA CYS A 29 20.11 17.06 4.28
C CYS A 29 20.52 16.14 3.14
N LYS A 30 19.99 14.91 3.09
CA LYS A 30 20.23 13.95 2.02
C LYS A 30 18.92 13.32 1.56
N LYS A 31 18.81 13.07 0.26
CA LYS A 31 17.73 12.29 -0.34
C LYS A 31 18.17 10.83 -0.43
N VAL A 32 17.47 9.93 0.24
CA VAL A 32 17.72 8.48 0.25
C VAL A 32 16.65 7.78 -0.59
N ASN A 33 17.02 6.81 -1.43
CA ASN A 33 16.07 5.96 -2.16
C ASN A 33 15.92 4.64 -1.40
N HIS A 34 14.68 4.24 -1.10
CA HIS A 34 14.34 3.04 -0.33
C HIS A 34 13.74 1.91 -1.17
N SER A 35 13.39 2.16 -2.44
CA SER A 35 12.84 1.14 -3.35
C SER A 35 13.91 0.33 -4.07
N LYS A 36 15.13 0.87 -4.16
CA LYS A 36 16.23 0.26 -4.90
C LYS A 36 17.14 -0.57 -4.00
N GLY A 37 17.23 -1.87 -4.28
CA GLY A 37 18.25 -2.72 -3.65
C GLY A 37 19.66 -2.25 -4.02
N ALA A 38 20.65 -2.50 -3.15
CA ALA A 38 22.03 -2.06 -3.31
C ALA A 38 22.65 -2.42 -4.68
N LEU A 39 22.20 -3.51 -5.31
CA LEU A 39 22.68 -3.97 -6.62
C LEU A 39 22.22 -3.11 -7.81
N SER A 40 21.13 -2.34 -7.66
CA SER A 40 20.59 -1.50 -8.74
C SER A 40 21.54 -0.36 -9.14
N TYR A 41 22.45 0.05 -8.25
CA TYR A 41 23.52 1.01 -8.53
C TYR A 41 24.65 0.43 -9.39
N LEU A 42 24.75 -0.91 -9.48
CA LEU A 42 25.78 -1.61 -10.26
C LEU A 42 25.29 -1.98 -11.66
N LEU A 43 23.99 -1.81 -11.94
CA LEU A 43 23.43 -2.14 -13.25
C LEU A 43 23.72 -1.02 -14.26
N PRO A 44 24.22 -1.36 -15.47
CA PRO A 44 24.36 -0.40 -16.55
C PRO A 44 23.06 0.37 -16.83
N ALA A 45 23.19 1.67 -17.15
CA ALA A 45 22.04 2.57 -17.33
C ALA A 45 21.01 2.07 -18.34
N PHE A 46 21.44 1.37 -19.39
CA PHE A 46 20.55 0.83 -20.43
C PHE A 46 19.61 -0.28 -19.93
N ILE A 47 20.02 -1.04 -18.90
CA ILE A 47 19.19 -2.08 -18.27
C ILE A 47 18.10 -1.41 -17.44
N ASN A 48 18.46 -0.39 -16.65
CA ASN A 48 17.50 0.40 -15.89
C ASN A 48 16.45 1.08 -16.78
N SER A 49 16.83 1.54 -17.98
CA SER A 49 15.88 2.14 -18.95
C SER A 49 14.95 1.12 -19.63
N ALA A 50 15.39 -0.13 -19.82
CA ALA A 50 14.55 -1.16 -20.44
C ALA A 50 13.42 -1.66 -19.51
N PHE A 51 13.60 -1.50 -18.20
CA PHE A 51 12.59 -1.75 -17.17
C PHE A 51 11.97 -0.46 -16.61
N TYR A 52 12.23 0.69 -17.25
CA TYR A 52 11.66 1.95 -16.86
C TYR A 52 10.20 2.00 -17.31
N GLU A 53 9.33 1.60 -16.41
CA GLU A 53 7.90 1.74 -16.58
C GLU A 53 7.44 2.91 -15.72
N ASP A 54 6.78 3.91 -16.32
CA ASP A 54 6.11 4.94 -15.55
C ASP A 54 5.00 4.25 -14.72
N ASP A 55 5.16 4.26 -13.40
CA ASP A 55 4.19 3.76 -12.41
C ASP A 55 4.37 4.58 -11.13
N ALA A 56 3.90 5.83 -11.17
CA ALA A 56 4.17 6.79 -10.11
C ALA A 56 3.55 6.35 -8.77
N ILE A 57 4.24 6.63 -7.66
CA ILE A 57 3.61 6.50 -6.34
C ILE A 57 2.54 7.60 -6.19
N VAL A 58 1.28 7.19 -6.07
CA VAL A 58 0.12 8.09 -5.89
C VAL A 58 -0.27 8.29 -4.44
N GLN A 59 0.11 7.36 -3.56
CA GLN A 59 -0.16 7.48 -2.14
C GLN A 59 0.97 6.87 -1.31
N ILE A 60 1.33 7.57 -0.23
CA ILE A 60 2.14 7.05 0.88
C ILE A 60 1.26 7.12 2.12
N ALA A 61 1.09 6.00 2.82
CA ALA A 61 0.28 5.92 4.02
C ALA A 61 1.08 5.29 5.15
N VAL A 62 0.99 5.82 6.37
CA VAL A 62 1.76 5.35 7.51
C VAL A 62 0.81 4.89 8.61
N ASP A 63 1.02 3.68 9.09
CA ASP A 63 0.46 3.20 10.35
C ASP A 63 1.46 3.45 11.47
N ASN A 64 1.22 4.50 12.25
CA ASN A 64 2.07 4.89 13.37
C ASN A 64 1.98 3.91 14.55
N SER A 65 0.91 3.11 14.65
CA SER A 65 0.74 2.19 15.77
C SER A 65 1.64 0.96 15.67
N ARG A 66 1.97 0.53 14.44
CA ARG A 66 2.90 -0.59 14.17
C ARG A 66 4.22 -0.18 13.55
N ASN A 67 4.39 1.11 13.23
CA ASN A 67 5.55 1.65 12.51
C ASN A 67 5.71 0.96 11.14
N ILE A 68 4.66 1.03 10.31
CA ILE A 68 4.62 0.44 8.96
C ILE A 68 4.27 1.53 7.97
N LEU A 69 4.99 1.58 6.85
CA LEU A 69 4.69 2.46 5.73
C LEU A 69 4.20 1.63 4.54
N TYR A 70 3.16 2.14 3.90
CA TYR A 70 2.58 1.58 2.69
C TYR A 70 2.76 2.57 1.54
N THR A 71 3.04 2.05 0.36
CA THR A 71 2.98 2.82 -0.89
C THR A 71 1.92 2.23 -1.81
N LEU A 72 1.26 3.08 -2.60
CA LEU A 72 0.36 2.70 -3.68
C LEU A 72 0.82 3.40 -4.96
N THR A 73 0.90 2.65 -6.04
CA THR A 73 1.24 3.20 -7.37
C THR A 73 0.01 3.42 -8.26
N GLU A 74 0.15 4.17 -9.35
CA GLU A 74 -0.90 4.40 -10.35
C GLU A 74 -1.50 3.09 -10.89
N LYS A 75 -0.66 2.06 -11.03
CA LYS A 75 -1.05 0.72 -11.49
C LYS A 75 -1.49 -0.19 -10.35
N SER A 76 -1.82 0.34 -9.17
CA SER A 76 -2.32 -0.45 -8.04
C SER A 76 -1.32 -1.48 -7.50
N SER A 77 -0.02 -1.24 -7.64
CA SER A 77 0.98 -1.99 -6.89
C SER A 77 1.04 -1.44 -5.46
N ILE A 78 1.05 -2.33 -4.48
CA ILE A 78 1.14 -1.97 -3.06
C ILE A 78 2.44 -2.52 -2.50
N GLU A 79 3.22 -1.69 -1.83
CA GLU A 79 4.43 -2.13 -1.13
C GLU A 79 4.34 -1.83 0.37
N VAL A 80 5.04 -2.65 1.16
CA VAL A 80 5.09 -2.55 2.62
C VAL A 80 6.53 -2.35 3.04
N PHE A 81 6.74 -1.33 3.87
CA PHE A 81 8.01 -1.00 4.48
C PHE A 81 7.90 -1.10 6.00
N ASP A 82 8.77 -1.91 6.58
CA ASP A 82 8.97 -2.00 8.02
C ASP A 82 9.85 -0.82 8.48
N LEU A 83 9.32 0.03 9.37
CA LEU A 83 10.06 1.16 9.94
C LEU A 83 10.79 0.81 11.25
N GLY A 84 10.85 -0.46 11.62
CA GLY A 84 11.42 -0.94 12.88
C GLY A 84 10.52 -0.69 14.09
N ALA A 85 10.90 -1.28 15.23
CA ALA A 85 10.14 -1.15 16.47
C ALA A 85 10.06 0.31 16.98
N ASP A 86 11.07 1.12 16.67
CA ASP A 86 11.20 2.53 17.06
C ASP A 86 10.77 3.52 15.96
N GLY A 87 10.38 3.04 14.78
CA GLY A 87 10.01 3.87 13.64
C GLY A 87 11.20 4.55 12.94
N LEU A 88 12.44 4.17 13.25
CA LEU A 88 13.66 4.76 12.68
C LEU A 88 14.28 3.94 11.56
N ALA A 89 13.94 2.66 11.45
CA ALA A 89 14.44 1.80 10.38
C ALA A 89 13.67 2.01 9.06
N MET A 90 14.13 1.33 8.03
CA MET A 90 13.46 1.28 6.73
C MET A 90 13.85 0.00 5.99
N ALA A 91 12.90 -0.92 5.83
CA ALA A 91 13.09 -2.15 5.06
C ALA A 91 11.85 -2.47 4.23
N ARG A 92 12.01 -2.63 2.91
CA ARG A 92 10.95 -3.14 2.04
C ARG A 92 10.75 -4.64 2.30
N VAL A 93 9.61 -5.02 2.87
CA VAL A 93 9.37 -6.41 3.33
C VAL A 93 8.38 -7.18 2.47
N ALA A 94 7.47 -6.49 1.79
CA ALA A 94 6.48 -7.14 0.93
C ALA A 94 6.06 -6.21 -0.21
N SER A 95 5.58 -6.82 -1.29
CA SER A 95 4.97 -6.11 -2.42
C SER A 95 3.96 -7.03 -3.10
N ILE A 96 2.84 -6.45 -3.53
CA ILE A 96 1.83 -7.12 -4.35
C ILE A 96 1.59 -6.27 -5.60
N THR A 97 1.76 -6.88 -6.77
CA THR A 97 1.43 -6.26 -8.06
C THR A 97 -0.07 -6.33 -8.30
N HIS A 98 -0.58 -5.51 -9.21
CA HIS A 98 -1.99 -5.58 -9.65
C HIS A 98 -2.41 -6.96 -10.15
N SER A 99 -1.56 -7.63 -10.92
CA SER A 99 -1.83 -9.01 -11.40
C SER A 99 -1.94 -10.03 -10.27
N THR A 100 -1.08 -9.92 -9.26
CA THR A 100 -1.12 -10.81 -8.08
C THR A 100 -2.34 -10.51 -7.22
N LEU A 101 -2.68 -9.23 -7.06
CA LEU A 101 -3.87 -8.76 -6.36
C LEU A 101 -5.15 -9.29 -7.03
N LEU A 102 -5.22 -9.22 -8.36
CA LEU A 102 -6.30 -9.79 -9.17
C LEU A 102 -6.48 -11.30 -8.93
N ASN A 103 -5.39 -12.06 -8.93
CA ASN A 103 -5.45 -13.50 -8.69
C ASN A 103 -5.96 -13.83 -7.28
N HIS A 104 -5.53 -13.07 -6.26
CA HIS A 104 -6.01 -13.23 -4.89
C HIS A 104 -7.50 -12.92 -4.77
N ILE A 105 -7.95 -11.79 -5.36
CA ILE A 105 -9.36 -11.40 -5.36
C ILE A 105 -10.20 -12.45 -6.09
N GLY A 106 -9.79 -12.88 -7.28
CA GLY A 106 -10.52 -13.88 -8.05
C GLY A 106 -10.68 -15.19 -7.29
N THR A 107 -9.64 -15.64 -6.58
CA THR A 107 -9.71 -16.84 -5.72
C THR A 107 -10.75 -16.68 -4.62
N ILE A 108 -10.75 -15.54 -3.91
CA ILE A 108 -11.69 -15.28 -2.81
C ILE A 108 -13.12 -15.11 -3.33
N VAL A 109 -13.34 -14.30 -4.36
CA VAL A 109 -14.68 -14.02 -4.89
C VAL A 109 -15.32 -15.27 -5.49
N ASN A 110 -14.56 -16.05 -6.26
CA ASN A 110 -15.07 -17.30 -6.84
C ASN A 110 -15.43 -18.33 -5.75
N PHE A 111 -14.65 -18.39 -4.67
CA PHE A 111 -14.91 -19.35 -3.60
C PHE A 111 -16.08 -18.94 -2.69
N TYR A 112 -16.22 -17.65 -2.37
CA TYR A 112 -17.14 -17.19 -1.32
C TYR A 112 -18.37 -16.41 -1.82
N CYS A 113 -18.36 -15.82 -3.01
CA CYS A 113 -19.39 -14.86 -3.41
C CYS A 113 -20.33 -15.36 -4.53
N TYR A 114 -19.99 -16.44 -5.26
CA TYR A 114 -20.77 -16.94 -6.42
C TYR A 114 -21.24 -15.84 -7.40
N CYS A 115 -20.48 -14.75 -7.51
CA CYS A 115 -20.86 -13.59 -8.30
C CYS A 115 -20.18 -13.66 -9.67
N SER A 116 -20.91 -14.15 -10.66
CA SER A 116 -20.43 -14.38 -12.04
C SER A 116 -20.45 -13.15 -12.94
N THR A 117 -20.93 -12.00 -12.44
CA THR A 117 -21.17 -10.79 -13.24
C THR A 117 -20.17 -9.66 -13.00
N LEU A 118 -19.15 -9.89 -12.17
CA LEU A 118 -18.19 -8.86 -11.80
C LEU A 118 -17.03 -8.81 -12.78
N ASP A 119 -16.84 -7.68 -13.46
CA ASP A 119 -15.61 -7.44 -14.20
C ASP A 119 -14.46 -7.19 -13.21
N MET A 120 -13.59 -8.20 -13.05
CA MET A 120 -12.44 -8.16 -12.16
C MET A 120 -11.50 -6.99 -12.49
N LYS A 121 -11.49 -6.49 -13.74
CA LYS A 121 -10.70 -5.31 -14.10
C LYS A 121 -11.23 -4.04 -13.45
N GLU A 122 -12.54 -3.87 -13.32
CA GLU A 122 -13.16 -2.73 -12.63
C GLU A 122 -13.03 -2.82 -11.11
N ILE A 123 -12.92 -4.04 -10.57
CA ILE A 123 -12.77 -4.27 -9.13
C ILE A 123 -11.38 -3.96 -8.61
N SER A 124 -10.34 -4.08 -9.44
CA SER A 124 -8.98 -4.22 -8.94
C SER A 124 -8.15 -2.95 -8.93
N LYS A 125 -8.61 -1.87 -9.57
CA LYS A 125 -7.89 -0.60 -9.51
C LYS A 125 -8.06 0.03 -8.13
N VAL A 126 -7.06 -0.15 -7.29
CA VAL A 126 -6.99 0.41 -5.93
C VAL A 126 -6.69 1.89 -6.06
N VAL A 127 -7.58 2.74 -5.55
CA VAL A 127 -7.46 4.19 -5.61
C VAL A 127 -6.98 4.81 -4.30
N THR A 128 -7.15 4.09 -3.18
CA THR A 128 -6.58 4.53 -1.91
C THR A 128 -6.28 3.37 -0.96
N LEU A 129 -5.33 3.61 -0.06
CA LEU A 129 -5.03 2.79 1.10
C LEU A 129 -5.43 3.50 2.39
N CYS A 130 -6.05 2.75 3.30
CA CYS A 130 -6.42 3.22 4.62
C CYS A 130 -5.80 2.28 5.66
N PRO A 131 -4.62 2.61 6.22
CA PRO A 131 -4.03 1.82 7.29
C PRO A 131 -4.96 1.80 8.50
N LEU A 132 -5.09 0.63 9.13
CA LEU A 132 -5.85 0.47 10.37
C LEU A 132 -4.89 0.49 11.53
N GLU A 133 -5.22 1.12 12.66
CA GLU A 133 -4.36 1.07 13.84
C GLU A 133 -4.48 -0.29 14.55
N VAL A 134 -3.52 -0.62 15.41
CA VAL A 134 -3.53 -1.88 16.19
C VAL A 134 -4.76 -1.99 17.09
N THR A 135 -5.31 -0.84 17.50
CA THR A 135 -6.57 -0.74 18.25
C THR A 135 -7.80 -1.06 17.41
N ASP A 136 -7.74 -0.88 16.10
CA ASP A 136 -8.85 -1.18 15.18
C ASP A 136 -8.85 -2.66 14.77
N SER A 137 -7.66 -3.26 14.60
CA SER A 137 -7.51 -4.69 14.30
C SER A 137 -6.09 -5.16 14.60
N GLN A 138 -5.88 -6.32 15.20
CA GLN A 138 -4.50 -6.85 15.34
C GLN A 138 -4.00 -7.57 14.08
N GLU A 139 -4.90 -7.96 13.18
CA GLU A 139 -4.65 -8.85 12.05
C GLU A 139 -4.63 -8.11 10.71
N ILE A 140 -5.53 -7.13 10.55
CA ILE A 140 -5.62 -6.33 9.32
C ILE A 140 -4.72 -5.10 9.47
N GLY A 141 -3.77 -4.96 8.55
CA GLY A 141 -2.87 -3.81 8.52
C GLY A 141 -3.44 -2.63 7.73
N VAL A 142 -4.05 -2.91 6.58
CA VAL A 142 -4.50 -1.87 5.66
C VAL A 142 -5.73 -2.30 4.88
N VAL A 143 -6.62 -1.34 4.60
CA VAL A 143 -7.75 -1.51 3.69
C VAL A 143 -7.44 -0.80 2.38
N GLY A 144 -7.40 -1.54 1.27
CA GLY A 144 -7.41 -0.97 -0.07
C GLY A 144 -8.84 -0.71 -0.52
N VAL A 145 -9.11 0.48 -1.03
CA VAL A 145 -10.41 0.83 -1.64
C VAL A 145 -10.22 1.01 -3.12
N THR A 146 -11.08 0.38 -3.91
CA THR A 146 -10.98 0.37 -5.36
C THR A 146 -11.88 1.44 -5.97
N GLU A 147 -11.68 1.76 -7.25
CA GLU A 147 -12.48 2.76 -7.96
C GLU A 147 -13.97 2.41 -7.98
N SER A 148 -14.31 1.12 -8.03
CA SER A 148 -15.67 0.59 -7.92
C SER A 148 -16.20 0.53 -6.48
N GLY A 149 -15.43 0.93 -5.46
CA GLY A 149 -15.86 0.91 -4.07
C GLY A 149 -15.75 -0.45 -3.37
N VAL A 150 -15.07 -1.43 -3.98
CA VAL A 150 -14.72 -2.68 -3.32
C VAL A 150 -13.65 -2.41 -2.26
N ARG A 151 -13.82 -3.01 -1.08
CA ARG A 151 -12.85 -2.93 0.02
C ARG A 151 -12.08 -4.23 0.13
N LEU A 152 -10.78 -4.13 -0.02
CA LEU A 152 -9.81 -5.21 0.12
C LEU A 152 -9.17 -5.08 1.50
N TYR A 153 -9.40 -6.04 2.38
CA TYR A 153 -8.76 -6.07 3.70
C TYR A 153 -7.48 -6.87 3.59
N LEU A 154 -6.33 -6.22 3.80
CA LEU A 154 -5.02 -6.85 3.65
C LEU A 154 -4.32 -7.02 5.00
N SER A 155 -3.74 -8.22 5.18
CA SER A 155 -2.85 -8.53 6.30
C SER A 155 -1.39 -8.46 5.84
N THR A 156 -0.52 -8.02 6.76
CA THR A 156 0.92 -7.98 6.56
C THR A 156 1.67 -9.20 7.13
N GLY A 157 0.93 -10.24 7.55
CA GLY A 157 1.48 -11.47 8.13
C GLY A 157 0.89 -11.78 9.50
N TYR A 158 1.75 -12.18 10.45
CA TYR A 158 1.35 -12.50 11.81
C TYR A 158 0.81 -11.26 12.56
N SER A 159 -0.08 -11.50 13.52
CA SER A 159 -0.65 -10.45 14.37
C SER A 159 0.44 -9.74 15.18
N TYR A 160 0.20 -8.46 15.47
CA TYR A 160 1.05 -7.66 16.37
C TYR A 160 1.35 -8.44 17.67
N PRO A 161 2.60 -8.42 18.20
CA PRO A 161 3.71 -7.49 17.90
C PRO A 161 4.69 -7.96 16.82
N HIS A 162 4.36 -9.00 16.05
CA HIS A 162 5.25 -9.47 14.99
C HIS A 162 5.44 -8.41 13.90
N ARG A 163 6.67 -8.33 13.36
CA ARG A 163 6.99 -7.41 12.27
C ARG A 163 6.34 -7.88 10.96
N PRO A 164 5.96 -6.96 10.06
CA PRO A 164 5.37 -7.34 8.77
C PRO A 164 6.38 -8.13 7.93
N SER A 165 5.90 -9.18 7.26
CA SER A 165 6.74 -10.04 6.41
C SER A 165 6.07 -10.44 5.10
N THR A 166 4.77 -10.20 4.96
CA THR A 166 3.99 -10.54 3.76
C THR A 166 2.99 -9.44 3.46
N LEU A 167 2.25 -9.55 2.36
CA LEU A 167 1.06 -8.75 2.10
C LEU A 167 0.08 -9.61 1.29
N HIS A 168 -1.10 -9.87 1.83
CA HIS A 168 -2.11 -10.67 1.16
C HIS A 168 -3.53 -10.22 1.51
N VAL A 169 -4.46 -10.44 0.59
CA VAL A 169 -5.88 -10.12 0.78
C VAL A 169 -6.50 -11.21 1.64
N VAL A 170 -7.13 -10.82 2.75
CA VAL A 170 -7.80 -11.72 3.69
C VAL A 170 -9.30 -11.72 3.46
N HIS A 171 -9.86 -10.57 3.09
CA HIS A 171 -11.30 -10.42 2.91
C HIS A 171 -11.61 -9.38 1.83
N VAL A 172 -12.68 -9.62 1.09
CA VAL A 172 -13.19 -8.72 0.04
C VAL A 172 -14.62 -8.34 0.38
N ARG A 173 -14.90 -7.03 0.47
CA ARG A 173 -16.24 -6.51 0.72
C ARG A 173 -16.71 -5.67 -0.46
N LEU A 174 -17.72 -6.17 -1.15
CA LEU A 174 -18.37 -5.46 -2.25
C LEU A 174 -19.16 -4.24 -1.74
N PRO A 175 -19.36 -3.21 -2.58
CA PRO A 175 -20.26 -2.10 -2.28
C PRO A 175 -21.73 -2.55 -2.25
N THR A 176 -22.58 -1.77 -1.59
CA THR A 176 -24.03 -2.00 -1.54
C THR A 176 -24.63 -1.88 -2.95
N GLY A 177 -25.37 -2.88 -3.42
CA GLY A 177 -25.82 -2.97 -4.82
C GLY A 177 -25.33 -4.23 -5.56
N TYR A 178 -24.27 -4.87 -5.06
CA TYR A 178 -23.71 -6.10 -5.65
C TYR A 178 -24.01 -7.36 -4.84
N SER A 179 -24.76 -7.22 -3.75
CA SER A 179 -25.47 -8.33 -3.10
C SER A 179 -26.67 -8.72 -3.98
N SER A 180 -27.00 -10.01 -4.02
CA SER A 180 -27.95 -10.67 -4.93
C SER A 180 -29.41 -10.15 -4.99
N ASN A 181 -29.73 -8.98 -4.41
CA ASN A 181 -31.07 -8.38 -4.39
C ASN A 181 -31.06 -6.83 -4.41
N SER A 182 -30.18 -6.16 -5.16
CA SER A 182 -30.22 -4.69 -5.18
C SER A 182 -29.89 -4.11 -6.55
N GLU A 183 -30.69 -3.13 -6.98
CA GLU A 183 -30.48 -2.37 -8.21
C GLU A 183 -29.15 -1.60 -8.15
N VAL A 184 -28.38 -1.67 -9.23
CA VAL A 184 -27.03 -1.13 -9.35
C VAL A 184 -27.08 0.40 -9.34
N PHE A 185 -26.47 1.03 -8.33
CA PHE A 185 -26.24 2.47 -8.32
C PHE A 185 -24.73 2.71 -8.39
N ASN A 186 -24.27 3.31 -9.50
CA ASN A 186 -22.87 3.70 -9.70
C ASN A 186 -22.69 5.18 -9.30
N PRO A 187 -22.12 5.50 -8.13
CA PRO A 187 -21.74 6.87 -7.83
C PRO A 187 -20.46 7.24 -8.58
N SER A 188 -20.54 8.29 -9.40
CA SER A 188 -19.40 8.93 -10.04
C SER A 188 -18.55 9.67 -9.00
N GLN A 189 -17.29 9.21 -8.85
CA GLN A 189 -16.23 9.76 -7.99
C GLN A 189 -16.42 9.56 -6.48
N VAL A 190 -15.75 8.52 -5.96
CA VAL A 190 -15.61 8.28 -4.52
C VAL A 190 -14.45 9.12 -3.97
N ILE A 191 -14.75 10.27 -3.35
CA ILE A 191 -13.83 10.88 -2.38
C ILE A 191 -13.99 10.09 -1.09
N SER A 192 -13.06 9.17 -0.82
CA SER A 192 -13.13 8.32 0.37
C SER A 192 -12.48 9.02 1.57
N SER A 193 -13.27 9.24 2.61
CA SER A 193 -12.77 9.48 3.96
C SER A 193 -13.35 8.40 4.88
N ILE A 194 -12.50 7.56 5.46
CA ILE A 194 -12.90 6.67 6.55
C ILE A 194 -12.83 7.51 7.83
N GLN A 195 -13.98 7.98 8.28
CA GLN A 195 -14.06 8.70 9.55
C GLN A 195 -14.02 7.68 10.70
N LYS A 196 -13.00 7.78 11.56
CA LYS A 196 -12.91 7.01 12.80
C LYS A 196 -14.16 7.30 13.64
N ARG A 197 -15.00 6.29 13.87
CA ARG A 197 -16.13 6.42 14.82
C ARG A 197 -15.57 6.42 16.23
N GLY A 198 -15.63 7.57 16.89
CA GLY A 198 -15.64 7.63 18.34
C GLY A 198 -16.95 7.07 18.86
N MET A 199 -16.88 6.05 19.70
CA MET A 199 -17.91 5.71 20.66
C MET A 199 -17.22 5.45 21.99
N HIS A 200 -17.31 6.46 22.87
CA HIS A 200 -17.32 6.26 24.31
C HIS A 200 -18.63 5.57 24.71
#